data_AF-A0A3P7E5P9-F1
#
_entry.id   AF-A0A3P7E5P9-F1
#
_cell.length_a   1.000
_cell.length_b   1.000
_cell.length_c   1.000
_cell.angle_alpha   90.00
_cell.angle_beta   90.00
_cell.angle_gamma   90.00
#
_symmetry.space_group_name_H-M   'P 1'
#
loop_
_entity.id
_entity.type
_entity.pdbx_description
1 polymer ?
#
loop_
_entity_poly.entity_id
_entity_poly.type
_entity_poly.pdbx_seq_one_letter_code
_entity_poly.pdbx_strand_id
1 'polypeptide(L)'
;MLQSLQQKDVNERRLPENCRDRYVIRRLAKSSDGITITDLELLRKTFMERFNNCKEHSERIYELKSAICATNEIQICSSNPQWLTQYQYILNWCYCQMRFISNPAERLRLFLEVKEKYRKMFEILKDIDDANKLTSYLHWSQLCYQYAELVDRESLSWCIEAVINAKNALFIPSSRSSTISGKTDCSGSYRSSSTTNSVNGNEQIESIRLENQRRVKLATVGLIQSNVLKAENVYACCLKNRLKIVL
;
A
#
# COMPACT_ATOMS: atom_id res chain seq x y z
N MET A 1 -30.92 -14.29 -28.94
CA MET A 1 -29.55 -13.92 -28.48
C MET A 1 -29.54 -12.72 -27.52
N LEU A 2 -30.40 -11.70 -27.70
CA LEU A 2 -30.51 -10.51 -26.83
C LEU A 2 -30.97 -10.79 -25.38
N GLN A 3 -31.83 -11.79 -25.14
CA GLN A 3 -32.28 -12.13 -23.78
C GLN A 3 -31.14 -12.67 -22.88
N SER A 4 -30.11 -13.31 -23.45
CA SER A 4 -28.98 -13.87 -22.68
C SER A 4 -27.99 -12.80 -22.20
N LEU A 5 -27.89 -11.67 -22.91
CA LEU A 5 -27.02 -10.55 -22.54
C LEU A 5 -27.66 -9.69 -21.45
N GLN A 6 -28.99 -9.48 -21.50
CA GLN A 6 -29.72 -8.79 -20.43
C GLN A 6 -29.73 -9.59 -19.12
N GLN A 7 -29.84 -10.92 -19.16
CA GLN A 7 -29.74 -11.74 -17.95
C GLN A 7 -28.34 -11.72 -17.31
N LYS A 8 -27.26 -11.61 -18.09
CA LYS A 8 -25.91 -11.44 -17.56
C LYS A 8 -25.74 -10.11 -16.81
N ASP A 9 -26.27 -9.03 -17.36
CA ASP A 9 -26.18 -7.68 -16.78
C ASP A 9 -27.06 -7.54 -15.51
N VAL A 10 -28.20 -8.24 -15.44
CA VAL A 10 -29.07 -8.25 -14.24
C VAL A 10 -28.41 -8.94 -13.03
N ASN A 11 -27.62 -9.99 -13.25
CA ASN A 11 -26.85 -10.63 -12.18
C ASN A 11 -25.65 -9.79 -11.73
N GLU A 12 -25.12 -8.92 -12.57
CA GLU A 12 -24.01 -8.02 -12.20
C GLU A 12 -24.46 -6.81 -11.36
N ARG A 13 -25.74 -6.43 -11.40
CA ARG A 13 -26.26 -5.19 -10.78
C ARG A 13 -26.85 -5.33 -9.39
N ARG A 14 -27.08 -6.54 -8.87
CA ARG A 14 -27.47 -6.69 -7.46
C ARG A 14 -26.24 -6.53 -6.57
N LEU A 15 -25.85 -5.28 -6.32
CA LEU A 15 -25.05 -4.95 -5.15
C LEU A 15 -25.77 -5.51 -3.92
N PRO A 16 -25.10 -6.23 -3.02
CA PRO A 16 -25.77 -6.75 -1.85
C PRO A 16 -25.98 -5.59 -0.88
N GLU A 17 -27.15 -4.95 -0.96
CA GLU A 17 -27.61 -3.98 0.04
C GLU A 17 -27.51 -4.58 1.46
N ASN A 18 -27.66 -5.91 1.54
CA ASN A 18 -27.47 -6.76 2.72
C ASN A 18 -26.10 -7.46 2.78
N CYS A 19 -25.01 -6.76 2.45
CA CYS A 19 -23.68 -7.29 2.72
C CYS A 19 -23.52 -7.52 4.24
N ARG A 20 -23.42 -8.79 4.63
CA ARG A 20 -23.30 -9.27 6.03
C ARG A 20 -22.29 -8.47 6.84
N ASP A 21 -21.19 -8.09 6.21
CA ASP A 21 -20.06 -7.44 6.89
C ASP A 21 -20.29 -5.95 7.11
N ARG A 22 -21.22 -5.29 6.38
CA ARG A 22 -21.54 -3.87 6.63
C ARG A 22 -22.07 -3.67 8.04
N TYR A 23 -22.92 -4.58 8.53
CA TYR A 23 -23.42 -4.51 9.90
C TYR A 23 -22.28 -4.63 10.91
N VAL A 24 -21.38 -5.59 10.70
CA VAL A 24 -20.21 -5.81 11.57
C VAL A 24 -19.31 -4.58 11.57
N ILE A 25 -18.95 -4.06 10.40
CA ILE A 25 -18.09 -2.88 10.25
C ILE A 25 -18.72 -1.65 10.90
N ARG A 26 -20.01 -1.40 10.67
CA ARG A 26 -20.73 -0.28 11.30
C ARG A 26 -20.79 -0.41 12.81
N ARG A 27 -20.89 -1.63 13.33
CA ARG A 27 -20.86 -1.89 14.78
C ARG A 27 -19.46 -1.64 15.35
N LEU A 28 -18.41 -2.11 14.69
CA LEU A 28 -17.02 -1.87 15.08
C LEU A 28 -16.66 -0.38 15.05
N ALA A 29 -17.09 0.34 14.01
CA ALA A 29 -16.89 1.78 13.88
C ALA A 29 -17.55 2.61 14.99
N LYS A 30 -18.60 2.07 15.64
CA LYS A 30 -19.29 2.71 16.78
C LYS A 30 -18.71 2.31 18.14
N SER A 31 -17.75 1.38 18.18
CA SER A 31 -17.08 1.02 19.43
C SER A 31 -16.17 2.17 19.90
N SER A 32 -15.79 2.17 21.18
CA SER A 32 -14.88 3.18 21.76
C SER A 32 -13.55 3.25 21.02
N ASP A 33 -13.07 2.11 20.54
CA ASP A 33 -11.74 1.97 19.94
C ASP A 33 -11.77 2.18 18.43
N GLY A 34 -12.96 2.35 17.85
CA GLY A 34 -13.18 2.34 16.41
C GLY A 34 -12.80 0.99 15.79
N ILE A 35 -12.39 1.01 14.52
CA ILE A 35 -11.90 -0.20 13.83
C ILE A 35 -10.40 -0.35 14.12
N THR A 36 -10.01 -1.44 14.77
CA THR A 36 -8.62 -1.70 15.16
C THR A 36 -7.81 -2.40 14.06
N ILE A 37 -6.49 -2.52 14.26
CA ILE A 37 -5.59 -3.28 13.36
C ILE A 37 -6.02 -4.76 13.31
N THR A 38 -6.37 -5.34 14.45
CA THR A 38 -6.83 -6.73 14.57
C THR A 38 -8.14 -6.95 13.84
N ASP A 39 -9.06 -5.98 13.91
CA ASP A 39 -10.34 -6.05 13.17
C ASP A 39 -10.11 -6.07 11.66
N LEU A 40 -9.23 -5.20 11.15
CA LEU A 40 -8.88 -5.19 9.73
C LEU A 40 -8.20 -6.50 9.30
N GLU A 41 -7.30 -7.05 10.11
CA GLU A 41 -6.67 -8.33 9.81
C GLU A 41 -7.69 -9.47 9.77
N LEU A 42 -8.64 -9.50 10.72
CA LEU A 42 -9.70 -10.49 10.77
C LEU A 42 -10.65 -10.36 9.56
N LEU A 43 -11.05 -9.14 9.21
CA LEU A 43 -11.86 -8.88 8.01
C LEU A 43 -11.13 -9.36 6.75
N ARG A 44 -9.84 -9.04 6.61
CA ARG A 44 -9.02 -9.48 5.48
C ARG A 44 -9.00 -11.01 5.36
N LYS A 45 -8.72 -11.72 6.46
CA LYS A 45 -8.70 -13.19 6.49
C LYS A 45 -10.07 -13.76 6.12
N THR A 46 -11.13 -13.21 6.70
CA THR A 46 -12.52 -13.65 6.46
C THR A 46 -12.89 -13.50 4.98
N PHE A 47 -12.60 -12.35 4.36
CA PHE A 47 -12.91 -12.15 2.95
C PHE A 47 -12.13 -13.10 2.03
N MET A 48 -10.84 -13.28 2.30
CA MET A 48 -10.00 -14.20 1.52
C MET A 48 -10.45 -15.65 1.66
N GLU A 49 -10.81 -16.08 2.86
CA GLU A 49 -11.31 -17.44 3.12
C GLU A 49 -12.62 -17.70 2.36
N ARG A 50 -13.60 -16.79 2.44
CA ARG A 50 -14.86 -16.93 1.70
C ARG A 50 -14.61 -16.99 0.20
N PHE A 51 -13.76 -16.11 -0.33
CA PHE A 51 -13.41 -16.11 -1.75
C PHE A 51 -12.75 -17.42 -2.20
N ASN A 52 -11.85 -17.98 -1.39
CA ASN A 52 -11.17 -19.23 -1.70
C ASN A 52 -12.12 -20.44 -1.66
N ASN A 53 -13.19 -20.36 -0.87
CA ASN A 53 -14.22 -21.39 -0.78
C ASN A 53 -15.25 -21.32 -1.92
N CYS A 54 -15.25 -20.25 -2.73
CA CYS A 54 -16.12 -20.14 -3.90
C CYS A 54 -15.73 -21.15 -5.00
N LYS A 55 -16.71 -21.92 -5.45
CA LYS A 55 -16.57 -22.92 -6.52
C LYS A 55 -16.86 -22.30 -7.87
N GLU A 56 -17.85 -21.41 -7.92
CA GLU A 56 -18.31 -20.79 -9.16
C GLU A 56 -17.70 -19.40 -9.38
N HIS A 57 -17.56 -19.02 -10.64
CA HIS A 57 -17.04 -17.70 -11.01
C HIS A 57 -17.97 -16.56 -10.54
N SER A 58 -19.29 -16.77 -10.60
CA SER A 58 -20.28 -15.81 -10.12
C SER A 58 -20.19 -15.57 -8.61
N GLU A 59 -19.92 -16.61 -7.82
CA GLU A 59 -19.70 -16.50 -6.37
C GLU A 59 -18.46 -15.66 -6.06
N ARG A 60 -17.37 -15.85 -6.80
CA ARG A 60 -16.15 -15.04 -6.65
C ARG A 60 -16.40 -13.56 -6.93
N ILE A 61 -17.14 -13.24 -8.00
CA ILE A 61 -17.54 -11.86 -8.30
C ILE A 61 -18.37 -11.28 -7.16
N TYR A 62 -19.35 -12.05 -6.66
CA TYR A 62 -20.22 -11.62 -5.57
C TYR A 62 -19.42 -11.34 -4.28
N GLU A 63 -18.50 -12.22 -3.91
CA GLU A 63 -17.66 -12.04 -2.72
C GLU A 63 -16.75 -10.81 -2.85
N LEU A 64 -16.12 -10.60 -4.02
CA LEU A 64 -15.29 -9.42 -4.25
C LEU A 64 -16.10 -8.12 -4.20
N LYS A 65 -17.27 -8.08 -4.85
CA LYS A 65 -18.18 -6.91 -4.79
C LYS A 65 -18.66 -6.66 -3.37
N SER A 66 -18.96 -7.72 -2.61
CA SER A 66 -19.34 -7.63 -1.20
C SER A 66 -18.20 -7.07 -0.34
N ALA A 67 -16.96 -7.55 -0.54
CA ALA A 67 -15.78 -7.06 0.18
C ALA A 67 -15.50 -5.58 -0.13
N ILE A 68 -15.62 -5.15 -1.39
CA ILE A 68 -15.51 -3.73 -1.77
C ILE A 68 -16.60 -2.90 -1.09
N CYS A 69 -17.86 -3.35 -1.16
CA CYS A 69 -18.98 -2.67 -0.51
C CYS A 69 -18.77 -2.51 1.00
N ALA A 70 -18.29 -3.57 1.66
CA ALA A 70 -17.97 -3.55 3.08
C ALA A 70 -16.81 -2.59 3.39
N THR A 71 -15.73 -2.65 2.61
CA THR A 71 -14.52 -1.83 2.81
C THR A 71 -14.79 -0.34 2.55
N ASN A 72 -15.78 -0.02 1.73
CA ASN A 72 -16.25 1.35 1.51
C ASN A 72 -16.94 1.98 2.73
N GLU A 73 -17.44 1.17 3.67
CA GLU A 73 -17.99 1.67 4.94
C GLU A 73 -16.90 2.02 5.95
N ILE A 74 -15.65 1.59 5.73
CA ILE A 74 -14.54 1.86 6.63
C ILE A 74 -14.03 3.28 6.36
N GLN A 75 -14.21 4.16 7.35
CA GLN A 75 -13.63 5.49 7.31
C GLN A 75 -12.10 5.40 7.49
N ILE A 76 -11.36 6.05 6.61
CA ILE A 76 -9.90 6.14 6.70
C ILE A 76 -9.59 7.24 7.74
N CYS A 77 -9.23 6.84 8.96
CA CYS A 77 -9.07 7.77 10.10
C CYS A 77 -7.75 7.61 10.87
N SER A 78 -6.92 6.62 10.55
CA SER A 78 -5.68 6.35 11.28
C SER A 78 -4.44 6.65 10.44
N SER A 79 -3.48 7.38 11.02
CA SER A 79 -2.12 7.53 10.50
C SER A 79 -1.19 6.37 10.91
N ASN A 80 -1.69 5.40 11.68
CA ASN A 80 -0.89 4.26 12.12
C ASN A 80 -0.47 3.41 10.90
N PRO A 81 0.85 3.20 10.66
CA PRO A 81 1.32 2.46 9.49
C PRO A 81 0.81 1.02 9.41
N GLN A 82 0.64 0.34 10.54
CA GLN A 82 0.13 -1.04 10.57
C GLN A 82 -1.36 -1.08 10.22
N TRP A 83 -2.14 -0.12 10.70
CA TRP A 83 -3.56 0.02 10.36
C TRP A 83 -3.72 0.24 8.85
N LEU A 84 -2.98 1.22 8.31
CA LEU A 84 -3.00 1.52 6.88
C LEU A 84 -2.54 0.33 6.03
N THR A 85 -1.53 -0.40 6.48
CA THR A 85 -1.04 -1.60 5.80
C THR A 85 -2.13 -2.68 5.73
N GLN A 86 -2.86 -2.97 6.82
CA GLN A 86 -3.95 -3.94 6.78
C GLN A 86 -5.07 -3.49 5.83
N TYR A 87 -5.44 -2.21 5.88
CA TYR A 87 -6.45 -1.65 4.98
C TYR A 87 -6.02 -1.74 3.50
N GLN A 88 -4.77 -1.37 3.21
CA GLN A 88 -4.18 -1.43 1.87
C GLN A 88 -4.06 -2.85 1.35
N TYR A 89 -3.80 -3.85 2.20
CA TYR A 89 -3.84 -5.25 1.78
C TYR A 89 -5.23 -5.69 1.31
N ILE A 90 -6.30 -5.28 2.00
CA ILE A 90 -7.67 -5.57 1.58
C ILE A 90 -7.95 -4.91 0.23
N LEU A 91 -7.62 -3.61 0.08
CA LEU A 91 -7.81 -2.89 -1.17
C LEU A 91 -7.03 -3.54 -2.32
N ASN A 92 -5.73 -3.74 -2.17
CA ASN A 92 -4.91 -4.31 -3.23
C ASN A 92 -5.42 -5.70 -3.63
N TRP A 93 -5.77 -6.56 -2.68
CA TRP A 93 -6.33 -7.85 -3.00
C TRP A 93 -7.65 -7.75 -3.79
N CYS A 94 -8.66 -7.07 -3.26
CA CYS A 94 -9.97 -6.98 -3.92
C CYS A 94 -9.87 -6.38 -5.33
N TYR A 95 -9.16 -5.27 -5.48
CA TYR A 95 -9.07 -4.57 -6.76
C TYR A 95 -8.20 -5.32 -7.78
N CYS A 96 -7.11 -5.97 -7.36
CA CYS A 96 -6.32 -6.82 -8.26
C CYS A 96 -7.14 -8.03 -8.76
N GLN A 97 -7.95 -8.64 -7.90
CA GLN A 97 -8.81 -9.76 -8.31
C GLN A 97 -9.92 -9.30 -9.26
N MET A 98 -10.59 -8.18 -8.94
CA MET A 98 -11.66 -7.63 -9.78
C MET A 98 -11.18 -7.25 -11.18
N ARG A 99 -9.94 -6.76 -11.33
CA ARG A 99 -9.37 -6.40 -12.62
C ARG A 99 -9.52 -7.51 -13.68
N PHE A 100 -9.32 -8.77 -13.33
CA PHE A 100 -9.36 -9.88 -14.29
C PHE A 100 -10.78 -10.31 -14.69
N ILE A 101 -11.79 -9.79 -13.98
CA ILE A 101 -13.17 -10.24 -14.12
C ILE A 101 -14.08 -9.10 -14.63
N SER A 102 -13.70 -7.86 -14.36
CA SER A 102 -14.45 -6.68 -14.76
C SER A 102 -14.26 -6.31 -16.23
N ASN A 103 -15.35 -5.86 -16.86
CA ASN A 103 -15.29 -5.21 -18.17
C ASN A 103 -14.53 -3.86 -18.10
N PRO A 104 -14.11 -3.27 -19.23
CA PRO A 104 -13.29 -2.05 -19.23
C PRO A 104 -13.94 -0.84 -18.53
N ALA A 105 -15.25 -0.65 -18.64
CA ALA A 105 -15.94 0.47 -18.00
C ALA A 105 -15.95 0.31 -16.47
N GLU A 106 -16.21 -0.90 -15.99
CA GLU A 106 -16.14 -1.21 -14.57
C GLU A 106 -14.72 -1.10 -14.02
N ARG A 107 -13.69 -1.50 -14.78
CA ARG A 107 -12.29 -1.29 -14.38
C ARG A 107 -11.95 0.18 -14.19
N LEU A 108 -12.44 1.07 -15.06
CA LEU A 108 -12.24 2.51 -14.91
C LEU A 108 -12.91 3.02 -13.63
N ARG A 109 -14.17 2.63 -13.38
CA ARG A 109 -14.90 2.98 -12.17
C ARG A 109 -14.13 2.54 -10.91
N LEU A 110 -13.68 1.29 -10.89
CA LEU A 110 -12.89 0.72 -9.80
C LEU A 110 -11.56 1.46 -9.61
N PHE A 111 -10.84 1.78 -10.69
CA PHE A 111 -9.59 2.53 -10.60
C PHE A 111 -9.79 3.90 -9.95
N LEU A 112 -10.81 4.66 -10.39
CA LEU A 112 -11.13 5.97 -9.81
C LEU A 112 -11.54 5.85 -8.33
N GLU A 113 -12.29 4.81 -7.99
CA GLU A 113 -12.75 4.54 -6.64
C GLU A 113 -11.60 4.23 -5.68
N VAL A 114 -10.64 3.39 -6.09
CA VAL A 114 -9.46 3.09 -5.27
C VAL A 114 -8.48 4.25 -5.22
N LYS A 115 -8.33 5.01 -6.32
CA LYS A 115 -7.52 6.22 -6.37
C LYS A 115 -7.95 7.24 -5.32
N GLU A 116 -9.25 7.46 -5.17
CA GLU A 116 -9.79 8.38 -4.17
C GLU A 116 -9.49 7.93 -2.73
N LYS A 117 -9.49 6.62 -2.46
CA LYS A 117 -9.09 6.09 -1.16
C LYS A 117 -7.61 6.33 -0.88
N TYR A 118 -6.75 6.11 -1.88
CA TYR A 118 -5.32 6.37 -1.75
C TYR A 118 -5.01 7.86 -1.57
N ARG A 119 -5.71 8.75 -2.28
CA ARG A 119 -5.63 10.19 -2.06
C ARG A 119 -5.88 10.54 -0.58
N LYS A 120 -6.97 10.04 0.00
CA LYS A 120 -7.27 10.24 1.43
C LYS A 120 -6.20 9.69 2.37
N MET A 121 -5.65 8.50 2.07
CA MET A 121 -4.54 7.94 2.85
C MET A 121 -3.28 8.82 2.75
N PHE A 122 -2.96 9.35 1.58
CA PHE A 122 -1.80 10.22 1.39
C PHE A 122 -1.96 11.57 2.09
N GLU A 123 -3.16 12.13 2.15
CA GLU A 123 -3.44 13.33 2.96
C GLU A 123 -3.19 13.10 4.45
N ILE A 124 -3.60 11.94 4.99
CA ILE A 124 -3.34 11.58 6.39
C ILE A 124 -1.84 11.36 6.65
N LEU A 125 -1.10 10.92 5.64
CA LEU A 125 0.34 10.66 5.72
C LEU A 125 1.21 11.88 5.38
N LYS A 126 0.62 13.06 5.12
CA LYS A 126 1.36 14.24 4.66
C LYS A 126 2.48 14.66 5.62
N ASP A 127 2.24 14.55 6.93
CA ASP A 127 3.15 14.96 8.00
C ASP A 127 4.06 13.80 8.50
N ILE A 128 3.96 12.63 7.86
CA ILE A 128 4.78 11.46 8.17
C ILE A 128 6.06 11.49 7.33
N ASP A 129 7.19 11.12 7.96
CA ASP A 129 8.49 10.99 7.31
C ASP A 129 8.41 10.23 5.97
N ASP A 130 9.10 10.75 4.95
CA ASP A 130 9.03 10.25 3.57
C ASP A 130 9.39 8.76 3.47
N ALA A 131 10.34 8.29 4.28
CA ALA A 131 10.75 6.90 4.25
C ALA A 131 9.74 5.98 4.97
N ASN A 132 8.91 6.51 5.87
CA ASN A 132 7.89 5.74 6.58
C ASN A 132 6.59 5.60 5.80
N LYS A 133 6.28 6.54 4.90
CA LYS A 133 5.12 6.44 3.98
C LYS A 133 5.37 5.55 2.75
N LEU A 134 6.62 5.13 2.50
CA LEU A 134 7.01 4.30 1.35
C LEU A 134 6.15 3.04 1.14
N THR A 135 5.75 2.36 2.22
CA THR A 135 4.91 1.15 2.12
C THR A 135 3.57 1.46 1.45
N SER A 136 2.95 2.58 1.78
CA SER A 136 1.68 3.00 1.16
C SER A 136 1.84 3.36 -0.31
N TYR A 137 2.95 4.03 -0.68
CA TYR A 137 3.26 4.28 -2.09
C TYR A 137 3.63 3.00 -2.85
N LEU A 138 4.25 2.01 -2.20
CA LEU A 138 4.46 0.70 -2.80
C LEU A 138 3.13 0.03 -3.15
N HIS A 139 2.20 -0.01 -2.21
CA HIS A 139 0.87 -0.57 -2.48
C HIS A 139 0.12 0.16 -3.59
N TRP A 140 0.19 1.49 -3.62
CA TRP A 140 -0.37 2.28 -4.71
C TRP A 140 0.30 1.98 -6.05
N SER A 141 1.64 1.94 -6.10
CA SER A 141 2.38 1.67 -7.33
C SER A 141 2.04 0.29 -7.92
N GLN A 142 1.75 -0.70 -7.07
CA GLN A 142 1.28 -2.02 -7.51
C GLN A 142 -0.08 -1.90 -8.21
N LEU A 143 -1.02 -1.14 -7.65
CA LEU A 143 -2.32 -0.90 -8.30
C LEU A 143 -2.17 -0.09 -9.58
N CYS A 144 -1.30 0.91 -9.63
CA CYS A 144 -0.99 1.64 -10.87
C CYS A 144 -0.47 0.70 -11.97
N TYR A 145 0.40 -0.25 -11.63
CA TYR A 145 0.87 -1.24 -12.58
C TYR A 145 -0.25 -2.19 -13.01
N GLN A 146 -1.08 -2.67 -12.07
CA GLN A 146 -2.20 -3.54 -12.41
C GLN A 146 -3.18 -2.82 -13.33
N TYR A 147 -3.59 -1.60 -13.02
CA TYR A 147 -4.51 -0.78 -13.81
C TYR A 147 -3.78 0.12 -14.82
N ALA A 148 -2.64 -0.31 -15.36
CA ALA A 148 -1.78 0.54 -16.19
C ALA A 148 -2.46 1.04 -17.48
N GLU A 149 -3.50 0.37 -17.97
CA GLU A 149 -4.28 0.86 -19.11
C GLU A 149 -5.18 2.08 -18.78
N LEU A 150 -5.35 2.39 -17.48
CA LEU A 150 -6.20 3.46 -16.95
C LEU A 150 -5.42 4.49 -16.12
N VAL A 151 -4.15 4.21 -15.80
CA VAL A 151 -3.34 5.06 -14.94
C VAL A 151 -3.16 6.45 -15.55
N ASP A 152 -3.29 7.49 -14.74
CA ASP A 152 -3.10 8.87 -15.14
C ASP A 152 -1.79 9.47 -14.60
N ARG A 153 -1.45 10.66 -15.11
CA ARG A 153 -0.20 11.34 -14.75
C ARG A 153 -0.12 11.71 -13.27
N GLU A 154 -1.25 12.11 -12.67
CA GLU A 154 -1.34 12.41 -11.23
C GLU A 154 -0.99 11.17 -10.39
N SER A 155 -1.53 9.99 -10.77
CA SER A 155 -1.28 8.74 -10.04
C SER A 155 0.19 8.33 -10.05
N LEU A 156 0.86 8.56 -11.18
CA LEU A 156 2.29 8.28 -11.33
C LEU A 156 3.16 9.35 -10.64
N SER A 157 2.76 10.62 -10.67
CA SER A 157 3.52 11.70 -10.02
C SER A 157 3.62 11.46 -8.51
N TRP A 158 2.54 11.02 -7.87
CA TRP A 158 2.56 10.61 -6.46
C TRP A 158 3.66 9.59 -6.15
N CYS A 159 3.83 8.58 -7.01
CA CYS A 159 4.87 7.56 -6.83
C CYS A 159 6.28 8.13 -7.07
N ILE A 160 6.43 8.96 -8.11
CA ILE A 160 7.72 9.56 -8.49
C ILE A 160 8.20 10.51 -7.41
N GLU A 161 7.34 11.39 -6.91
CA GLU A 161 7.64 12.33 -5.83
C GLU A 161 8.03 11.59 -4.55
N ALA A 162 7.29 10.56 -4.16
CA ALA A 162 7.62 9.75 -2.99
C ALA A 162 9.00 9.07 -3.12
N VAL A 163 9.35 8.58 -4.31
CA VAL A 163 10.67 8.01 -4.59
C VAL A 163 11.77 9.08 -4.46
N ILE A 164 11.58 10.25 -5.05
CA ILE A 164 12.57 11.35 -5.00
C ILE A 164 12.81 11.76 -3.55
N ASN A 165 11.74 12.02 -2.81
CA ASN A 165 11.84 12.48 -1.42
C ASN A 165 12.47 11.42 -0.52
N ALA A 166 12.06 10.15 -0.65
CA ALA A 166 12.64 9.06 0.12
C ALA A 166 14.12 8.83 -0.23
N LYS A 167 14.52 8.96 -1.50
CA LYS A 167 15.93 8.89 -1.87
C LYS A 167 16.72 10.02 -1.18
N ASN A 168 16.23 11.24 -1.24
CA ASN A 168 16.91 12.36 -0.57
C ASN A 168 17.05 12.10 0.93
N ALA A 169 16.01 11.61 1.60
CA ALA A 169 16.07 11.26 3.02
C ALA A 169 17.03 10.10 3.33
N LEU A 170 17.12 9.09 2.47
CA LEU A 170 17.94 7.89 2.70
C LEU A 170 19.41 8.03 2.26
N PHE A 171 19.71 8.95 1.34
CA PHE A 171 21.05 9.13 0.77
C PHE A 171 21.81 10.33 1.34
N ILE A 172 21.16 11.24 2.08
CA ILE A 172 21.91 12.24 2.86
C ILE A 172 22.74 11.47 3.90
N PRO A 173 24.09 11.47 3.82
CA PRO A 173 24.91 10.92 4.87
C PRO A 173 24.58 11.68 6.15
N SER A 174 24.46 10.99 7.27
CA SER A 174 24.51 11.65 8.58
C SER A 174 25.86 12.32 8.73
N SER A 175 26.00 13.52 8.19
CA SER A 175 27.16 14.40 8.35
C SER A 175 27.07 15.06 9.72
N ARG A 176 26.96 14.29 10.80
CA ARG A 176 26.89 14.83 12.18
C ARG A 176 27.11 13.75 13.26
N SER A 177 28.38 13.41 13.50
CA SER A 177 29.02 13.42 14.83
C SER A 177 30.31 12.61 14.82
N SER A 178 31.37 13.19 14.26
CA SER A 178 32.74 12.86 14.66
C SER A 178 33.43 14.17 15.01
N THR A 179 32.97 14.81 16.08
CA THR A 179 33.75 15.84 16.77
C THR A 179 34.84 15.12 17.55
N ILE A 180 35.90 14.68 16.88
CA ILE A 180 37.20 14.45 17.53
C ILE A 180 37.73 15.85 17.84
N SER A 181 37.25 16.39 18.95
CA SER A 181 37.81 17.53 19.66
C SER A 181 38.38 16.97 20.96
N GLY A 182 39.70 16.92 21.05
CA GLY A 182 40.42 16.36 22.18
C GLY A 182 41.93 16.41 21.99
N LYS A 183 42.44 17.57 21.58
CA LYS A 183 43.83 17.95 21.88
C LYS A 183 43.90 18.16 23.39
N THR A 184 44.55 17.27 24.14
CA THR A 184 45.38 17.68 25.28
C THR A 184 46.46 16.63 25.53
N ASP A 185 47.70 17.09 25.45
CA ASP A 185 48.91 16.38 25.84
C ASP A 185 48.97 16.13 27.37
N CYS A 186 49.93 15.29 27.77
CA CYS A 186 50.50 15.10 29.11
C CYS A 186 50.05 13.87 29.94
N SER A 187 50.90 12.83 29.84
CA SER A 187 51.57 12.09 30.94
C SER A 187 50.76 11.64 32.18
N GLY A 188 50.75 10.32 32.43
CA GLY A 188 50.44 9.77 33.76
C GLY A 188 50.06 8.29 33.73
N SER A 189 51.01 7.44 34.09
CA SER A 189 50.83 6.01 34.39
C SER A 189 49.81 5.79 35.54
N TYR A 190 49.03 4.69 35.55
CA TYR A 190 49.09 3.49 36.41
C TYR A 190 47.71 2.77 36.46
N ARG A 191 47.71 1.46 36.20
CA ARG A 191 46.93 0.40 36.89
C ARG A 191 45.43 0.59 37.22
N SER A 192 44.58 -0.18 36.53
CA SER A 192 43.87 -1.38 37.07
C SER A 192 42.39 -1.51 36.69
N SER A 193 42.05 -2.76 36.36
CA SER A 193 40.77 -3.44 36.54
C SER A 193 39.63 -3.19 35.54
N SER A 194 39.56 -4.10 34.58
CA SER A 194 38.41 -4.99 34.32
C SER A 194 37.02 -4.48 34.69
N THR A 195 36.17 -4.33 33.66
CA THR A 195 34.75 -4.75 33.57
C THR A 195 33.87 -3.68 32.90
N THR A 196 33.92 -3.52 31.57
CA THR A 196 32.87 -2.81 30.80
C THR A 196 32.83 -3.27 29.33
N ASN A 197 32.52 -4.55 29.08
CA ASN A 197 32.26 -5.05 27.71
C ASN A 197 30.76 -5.08 27.32
N SER A 198 29.83 -4.54 28.14
CA SER A 198 28.38 -4.66 27.84
C SER A 198 27.75 -3.47 27.10
N VAL A 199 28.44 -2.33 26.96
CA VAL A 199 27.85 -1.15 26.29
C VAL A 199 27.95 -1.27 24.76
N ASN A 200 28.98 -1.95 24.25
CA ASN A 200 29.25 -2.05 22.81
C ASN A 200 28.28 -2.99 22.06
N GLY A 201 27.68 -3.97 22.75
CA GLY A 201 26.77 -4.95 22.13
C GLY A 201 25.43 -4.35 21.70
N ASN A 202 24.85 -3.45 22.51
CA ASN A 202 23.55 -2.85 22.20
C ASN A 202 23.64 -1.83 21.05
N GLU A 203 24.73 -1.06 20.98
CA GLU A 203 24.96 -0.13 19.86
C GLU A 203 25.14 -0.86 18.53
N GLN A 204 25.87 -1.99 18.52
CA GLN A 204 26.01 -2.82 17.33
C GLN A 204 24.66 -3.42 16.89
N ILE A 205 23.84 -3.92 17.81
CA ILE A 205 22.52 -4.48 17.47
C ILE A 205 21.60 -3.40 16.88
N GLU A 206 21.56 -2.21 17.47
CA GLU A 206 20.72 -1.11 16.95
C GLU A 206 21.25 -0.58 15.61
N SER A 207 22.57 -0.51 15.42
CA SER A 207 23.19 -0.18 14.13
C SER A 207 22.79 -1.19 13.04
N ILE A 208 22.87 -2.49 13.33
CA ILE A 208 22.45 -3.55 12.41
C ILE A 208 20.95 -3.42 12.07
N ARG A 209 20.11 -3.11 13.07
CA ARG A 209 18.68 -2.92 12.88
C ARG A 209 18.38 -1.71 11.97
N LEU A 210 19.03 -0.57 12.20
CA LEU A 210 18.88 0.64 11.39
C LEU A 210 19.35 0.39 9.95
N GLU A 211 20.49 -0.27 9.78
CA GLU A 211 21.00 -0.61 8.45
C GLU A 211 20.06 -1.59 7.72
N ASN A 212 19.50 -2.57 8.42
CA ASN A 212 18.46 -3.45 7.87
C ASN A 212 17.21 -2.66 7.43
N GLN A 213 16.72 -1.75 8.26
CA GLN A 213 15.57 -0.91 7.91
C GLN A 213 15.86 -0.03 6.69
N ARG A 214 17.06 0.55 6.62
CA ARG A 214 17.50 1.34 5.46
C ARG A 214 17.54 0.51 4.19
N ARG A 215 18.11 -0.71 4.26
CA ARG A 215 18.14 -1.66 3.12
C ARG A 215 16.73 -2.02 2.63
N VAL A 216 15.81 -2.30 3.54
CA VAL A 216 14.40 -2.57 3.18
C VAL A 216 13.76 -1.35 2.51
N LYS A 217 13.96 -0.15 3.05
CA LYS A 217 13.45 1.10 2.48
C LYS A 217 14.00 1.37 1.07
N LEU A 218 15.30 1.13 0.84
CA LEU A 218 15.92 1.23 -0.49
C LEU A 218 15.35 0.20 -1.48
N ALA A 219 15.14 -1.04 -1.04
CA ALA A 219 14.50 -2.06 -1.87
C ALA A 219 13.05 -1.66 -2.23
N THR A 220 12.29 -1.11 -1.28
CA THR A 220 10.94 -0.59 -1.51
C THR A 220 10.92 0.52 -2.56
N VAL A 221 11.88 1.47 -2.50
CA VAL A 221 12.06 2.49 -3.52
C VAL A 221 12.28 1.86 -4.90
N GLY A 222 13.17 0.86 -5.00
CA GLY A 222 13.43 0.15 -6.26
C GLY A 222 12.19 -0.55 -6.82
N LEU A 223 11.37 -1.15 -5.97
CA LEU A 223 10.11 -1.77 -6.37
C LEU A 223 9.09 -0.75 -6.89
N ILE A 224 8.94 0.41 -6.23
CA ILE A 224 8.07 1.49 -6.69
C ILE A 224 8.52 1.96 -8.08
N GLN A 225 9.82 2.22 -8.27
CA GLN A 225 10.36 2.63 -9.57
C GLN A 225 10.09 1.59 -10.66
N SER A 226 10.26 0.30 -10.35
CA SER A 226 9.96 -0.79 -11.29
C SER A 226 8.49 -0.80 -11.70
N ASN A 227 7.57 -0.63 -10.75
CA ASN A 227 6.14 -0.59 -11.02
C ASN A 227 5.75 0.62 -11.88
N VAL A 228 6.30 1.81 -11.59
CA VAL A 228 6.07 3.02 -12.41
C VAL A 228 6.53 2.79 -13.85
N LEU A 229 7.75 2.30 -14.05
CA LEU A 229 8.28 2.03 -15.39
C LEU A 229 7.41 1.03 -16.17
N LYS A 230 6.97 -0.04 -15.50
CA LYS A 230 6.06 -1.03 -16.11
C LYS A 230 4.72 -0.41 -16.49
N ALA A 231 4.15 0.43 -15.61
CA ALA A 231 2.88 1.11 -15.88
C ALA A 231 3.00 2.05 -17.09
N GLU A 232 4.07 2.84 -17.16
CA GLU A 232 4.33 3.74 -18.30
C GLU A 232 4.51 3.00 -19.61
N ASN A 233 5.23 1.88 -19.60
CA ASN A 233 5.43 1.04 -20.80
C ASN A 233 4.09 0.48 -21.32
N VAL A 234 3.23 -0.02 -20.43
CA VAL A 234 1.89 -0.50 -20.82
C VAL A 234 1.05 0.64 -21.38
N TYR A 235 1.05 1.81 -20.71
CA TYR A 235 0.32 2.98 -21.18
C TYR A 235 0.78 3.42 -22.59
N ALA A 236 2.08 3.48 -22.84
CA ALA A 236 2.65 3.81 -24.15
C ALA A 236 2.24 2.79 -25.22
N CYS A 237 2.26 1.49 -24.90
CA CYS A 237 1.77 0.43 -25.79
C CYS A 237 0.28 0.59 -26.12
N CYS A 238 -0.56 0.86 -25.12
CA CYS A 238 -1.99 1.11 -25.32
C CYS A 238 -2.24 2.32 -26.23
N LEU A 239 -1.50 3.42 -26.02
CA LEU A 239 -1.61 4.62 -26.87
C LEU A 239 -1.21 4.33 -28.32
N LYS A 240 -0.10 3.62 -28.53
CA LYS A 240 0.37 3.22 -29.86
C LYS A 240 -0.67 2.37 -30.60
N ASN A 241 -1.32 1.45 -29.91
CA ASN A 241 -2.36 0.61 -30.50
C ASN A 241 -3.62 1.42 -30.86
N ARG A 242 -3.99 2.41 -30.05
CA ARG A 242 -5.13 3.30 -30.38
C ARG A 242 -4.83 4.16 -31.61
N LEU A 243 -3.61 4.68 -31.72
CA LEU A 243 -3.20 5.48 -32.89
C LEU A 243 -3.19 4.65 -34.18
N LYS A 244 -2.76 3.38 -34.13
CA LYS A 244 -2.78 2.47 -35.28
C LYS A 244 -4.19 2.12 -35.78
N ILE A 245 -5.23 2.30 -34.97
CA ILE A 245 -6.62 2.04 -35.37
C ILE A 245 -7.23 3.29 -36.02
N VAL A 246 -6.66 4.46 -35.76
CA VAL A 246 -7.14 5.75 -36.27
C VAL A 246 -6.46 6.13 -37.60
N LEU A 247 -5.31 5.53 -37.91
CA LEU A 247 -4.54 5.69 -39.14
C LEU A 247 -4.74 4.49 -40.08
#